data_AF-A0A9R1UW96-F1
#
_entry.id   AF-A0A9R1UW96-F1
#
_cell.length_a   1.000
_cell.length_b   1.000
_cell.length_c   1.000
_cell.angle_alpha   90.00
_cell.angle_beta   90.00
_cell.angle_gamma   90.00
#
_symmetry.space_group_name_H-M   'P 1'
#
loop_
_entity.id
_entity.type
_entity.pdbx_description
1 polymer ?
#
loop_
_entity_poly.entity_id
_entity_poly.type
_entity_poly.pdbx_seq_one_letter_code
_entity_poly.pdbx_strand_id
1 'polypeptide(L)'
;MVETASGEGDHAVEHELLLLNDANISGGGGCDGSWRLNFDGFQFSFEHKEKPPRRLHDYLRVSGSENHVAEYYQQQVEMLEGFTEMDALAERGFVPRMSAEEKESLARRETLAINISNVANMILFIAKVYASIKSGSLAIIASTLDSLLDLLSGFILWFTAFSMQIPNPYLYPIGKRRMQPLGILVFASVMATLGLQIILESVRTLASNENGFSLTKEQEQWALGIMLCVTLVKLVLCIYCRSFTNEIVKAYAQDHFFDVVTNLIGLIAVLLANYISDWMDPVGAIILAMYTIRTWSVTVVENVNSLVGKSAAPEYLQKLTYLCWNHHKAIRHIDTVRAYTFGSHYFVEVDIVLPFDMPLQTAHDIGEALQEKLELLPEIERAFVHLDYEFSHKPEHAHTHL
;
A
#
# COMPACT_ATOMS: atom_id res chain seq x y z
N MET A 1 57.02 -28.75 -7.30
CA MET A 1 57.71 -27.71 -6.51
C MET A 1 56.67 -26.66 -6.14
N VAL A 2 55.87 -26.94 -5.12
CA VAL A 2 55.06 -25.94 -4.41
C VAL A 2 55.08 -26.39 -2.96
N GLU A 3 55.96 -25.77 -2.19
CA GLU A 3 56.05 -25.88 -0.73
C GLU A 3 54.97 -24.98 -0.09
N THR A 4 54.26 -25.60 0.85
CA THR A 4 53.83 -25.10 2.16
C THR A 4 53.79 -23.59 2.43
N ALA A 5 52.60 -23.11 2.81
CA ALA A 5 52.43 -22.17 3.93
C ALA A 5 51.08 -22.47 4.61
N SER A 6 51.13 -23.30 5.66
CA SER A 6 50.05 -23.55 6.61
C SER A 6 50.34 -22.78 7.89
N GLY A 7 49.29 -22.25 8.52
CA GLY A 7 49.25 -22.02 9.97
C GLY A 7 49.51 -20.60 10.42
N GLU A 8 48.48 -19.76 10.38
CA GLU A 8 48.36 -18.57 11.27
C GLU A 8 46.94 -17.98 11.38
N GLY A 9 45.90 -18.65 10.84
CA GLY A 9 44.52 -18.10 10.79
C GLY A 9 43.52 -18.67 11.81
N ASP A 10 43.73 -19.89 12.33
CA ASP A 10 42.69 -20.59 13.13
C ASP A 10 42.69 -20.24 14.63
N HIS A 11 43.80 -19.71 15.18
CA HIS A 11 43.88 -19.40 16.61
C HIS A 11 43.31 -18.02 17.01
N ALA A 12 43.05 -17.13 16.04
CA ALA A 12 42.46 -15.81 16.33
C ALA A 12 40.93 -15.87 16.48
N VAL A 13 40.26 -16.80 15.78
CA VAL A 13 38.80 -16.91 15.76
C VAL A 13 38.26 -17.63 17.01
N GLU A 14 38.97 -18.65 17.52
CA GLU A 14 38.59 -19.31 18.78
C GLU A 14 38.75 -18.40 20.02
N HIS A 15 39.73 -17.48 20.00
CA HIS A 15 39.99 -16.59 21.13
C HIS A 15 38.99 -15.42 21.23
N GLU A 16 38.35 -15.05 20.12
CA GLU A 16 37.29 -14.03 20.05
C GLU A 16 35.90 -14.61 20.42
N LEU A 17 35.68 -15.90 20.15
CA LEU A 17 34.49 -16.65 20.56
C LEU A 17 34.45 -16.95 22.08
N LEU A 18 35.61 -17.07 22.72
CA LEU A 18 35.68 -17.28 24.18
C LEU A 18 35.49 -15.99 25.00
N LEU A 19 35.79 -14.81 24.45
CA LEU A 19 35.63 -13.53 25.15
C LEU A 19 34.21 -12.96 25.08
N LEU A 20 33.37 -13.42 24.15
CA LEU A 20 31.94 -13.08 24.10
C LEU A 20 31.08 -13.92 25.06
N ASN A 21 31.63 -15.00 25.63
CA ASN A 21 30.90 -15.89 26.53
C ASN A 21 30.98 -15.46 28.01
N ASP A 22 31.96 -14.63 28.38
CA ASP A 22 32.21 -14.21 29.78
C ASP A 22 31.77 -12.78 30.12
N ALA A 23 31.26 -12.03 29.14
CA ALA A 23 30.89 -10.62 29.31
C ALA A 23 29.38 -10.36 29.29
N ASN A 24 28.55 -11.21 29.92
CA ASN A 24 27.23 -10.77 30.43
C ASN A 24 26.57 -11.67 31.50
N ILE A 25 27.35 -12.21 32.43
CA ILE A 25 26.80 -12.85 33.65
C ILE A 25 27.28 -12.07 34.88
N SER A 26 26.87 -10.81 35.00
CA SER A 26 26.93 -10.07 36.27
C SER A 26 26.14 -8.75 36.20
N GLY A 27 24.86 -8.84 35.85
CA GLY A 27 23.87 -7.78 36.04
C GLY A 27 22.61 -8.39 36.65
N GLY A 28 22.51 -8.36 37.98
CA GLY A 28 21.41 -8.97 38.72
C GLY A 28 20.06 -8.32 38.42
N GLY A 29 19.17 -9.11 37.82
CA GLY A 29 17.72 -8.93 37.77
C GLY A 29 17.13 -10.28 37.38
N GLY A 30 16.41 -10.95 38.28
CA GLY A 30 15.99 -12.34 38.11
C GLY A 30 15.12 -12.55 36.87
N CYS A 31 15.64 -13.28 35.88
CA CYS A 31 14.82 -13.89 34.85
C CYS A 31 14.13 -15.12 35.46
N ASP A 32 12.90 -14.94 35.91
CA ASP A 32 12.01 -16.06 36.17
C ASP A 32 11.78 -16.80 34.85
N GLY A 33 11.79 -18.14 34.87
CA GLY A 33 11.79 -19.03 33.70
C GLY A 33 10.47 -19.02 32.92
N SER A 34 10.11 -17.88 32.33
CA SER A 34 8.96 -17.73 31.47
C SER A 34 9.22 -18.38 30.11
N TRP A 35 8.34 -19.27 29.68
CA TRP A 35 8.35 -19.86 28.34
C TRP A 35 8.01 -18.84 27.24
N ARG A 36 7.50 -17.66 27.62
CA ARG A 36 7.20 -16.55 26.70
C ARG A 36 8.47 -15.79 26.37
N LEU A 37 8.62 -15.42 25.11
CA LEU A 37 9.57 -14.39 24.70
C LEU A 37 9.12 -13.06 25.30
N ASN A 38 10.04 -12.33 25.93
CA ASN A 38 9.80 -11.02 26.51
C ASN A 38 10.95 -10.09 26.10
N PHE A 39 10.61 -8.89 25.63
CA PHE A 39 11.56 -7.88 25.17
C PHE A 39 11.61 -6.62 26.05
N ASP A 40 10.93 -6.59 27.20
CA ASP A 40 10.86 -5.43 28.13
C ASP A 40 12.23 -4.99 28.65
N GLY A 41 13.21 -5.91 28.66
CA GLY A 41 14.60 -5.62 29.04
C GLY A 41 15.42 -4.89 27.97
N PHE A 42 14.95 -4.84 26.72
CA PHE A 42 15.63 -4.17 25.60
C PHE A 42 15.20 -2.70 25.50
N GLN A 43 15.48 -1.90 26.53
CA GLN A 43 15.45 -0.45 26.38
C GLN A 43 16.75 0.02 25.73
N PHE A 44 16.70 0.33 24.44
CA PHE A 44 17.80 1.04 23.80
C PHE A 44 17.95 2.41 24.46
N SER A 45 19.10 2.65 25.10
CA SER A 45 19.44 3.95 25.67
C SER A 45 19.58 4.97 24.54
N PHE A 46 18.51 5.73 24.31
CA PHE A 46 18.50 6.85 23.38
C PHE A 46 19.28 8.00 24.02
N GLU A 47 20.60 7.99 23.89
CA GLU A 47 21.36 9.22 24.15
C GLU A 47 21.01 10.20 23.03
N HIS A 48 20.03 11.05 23.28
CA HIS A 48 19.64 12.15 22.41
C HIS A 48 20.80 13.16 22.37
N LYS A 49 21.86 12.86 21.62
CA LYS A 49 22.81 13.87 21.19
C LYS A 49 22.07 14.78 20.23
N GLU A 50 21.52 15.87 20.75
CA GLU A 50 21.11 17.02 19.94
C GLU A 50 22.18 17.26 18.89
N LYS A 51 21.81 17.18 17.61
CA LYS A 51 22.75 17.43 16.51
C LYS A 51 23.30 18.84 16.70
N PRO A 52 24.63 19.03 16.82
CA PRO A 52 25.20 20.37 16.89
C PRO A 52 24.78 21.16 15.63
N PRO A 53 24.66 22.50 15.72
CA PRO A 53 24.17 23.32 14.61
C PRO A 53 25.03 23.07 13.37
N ARG A 54 24.38 22.54 12.32
CA ARG A 54 25.01 22.14 11.05
C ARG A 54 25.85 23.29 10.49
N ARG A 55 27.16 23.09 10.38
CA ARG A 55 28.05 24.00 9.64
C ARG A 55 28.06 23.57 8.17
N LEU A 56 28.23 24.55 7.29
CA LEU A 56 28.19 24.42 5.83
C LEU A 56 29.16 23.35 5.26
N HIS A 57 30.18 22.95 6.02
CA HIS A 57 31.15 21.93 5.65
C HIS A 57 30.63 20.47 5.79
N ASP A 58 29.53 20.23 6.50
CA ASP A 58 28.98 18.87 6.71
C ASP A 58 28.19 18.34 5.50
N TYR A 59 27.86 19.20 4.52
CA TYR A 59 27.22 18.77 3.27
C TYR A 59 28.14 17.91 2.37
N LEU A 60 29.46 17.99 2.58
CA LEU A 60 30.46 17.32 1.73
C LEU A 60 30.98 16.00 2.32
N ARG A 61 30.55 15.60 3.52
CA ARG A 61 31.06 14.39 4.19
C ARG A 61 29.99 13.31 4.27
N VAL A 62 30.11 12.31 3.38
CA VAL A 62 29.53 10.95 3.40
C VAL A 62 28.27 10.81 4.29
N SER A 63 27.15 11.37 3.84
CA SER A 63 25.85 11.30 4.53
C SER A 63 25.11 9.96 4.33
N GLY A 64 25.68 8.99 3.60
CA GLY A 64 25.00 7.73 3.29
C GLY A 64 24.98 6.75 4.47
N SER A 65 26.12 6.55 5.14
CA SER A 65 26.24 5.50 6.17
C SER A 65 25.49 5.82 7.46
N GLU A 66 25.51 7.07 7.93
CA GLU A 66 24.82 7.45 9.17
C GLU A 66 23.30 7.40 9.04
N ASN A 67 22.77 7.71 7.84
CA ASN A 67 21.34 7.63 7.57
C ASN A 67 20.85 6.17 7.55
N HIS A 68 21.61 5.25 6.92
CA HIS A 68 21.27 3.83 6.93
C HIS A 68 21.31 3.21 8.32
N VAL A 69 22.27 3.62 9.16
CA VAL A 69 22.33 3.15 10.56
C VAL A 69 21.13 3.67 11.35
N ALA A 70 20.76 4.94 11.18
CA ALA A 70 19.57 5.51 11.83
C ALA A 70 18.27 4.83 11.36
N GLU A 71 18.12 4.59 10.06
CA GLU A 71 16.98 3.84 9.49
C GLU A 71 16.90 2.42 10.06
N TYR A 72 18.03 1.72 10.18
CA TYR A 72 18.07 0.38 10.77
C TYR A 72 17.59 0.37 12.22
N TYR A 73 18.09 1.28 13.07
CA TYR A 73 17.63 1.36 14.46
C TYR A 73 16.16 1.76 14.56
N GLN A 74 15.68 2.63 13.67
CA GLN A 74 14.27 2.99 13.61
C GLN A 74 13.39 1.77 13.28
N GLN A 75 13.80 0.93 12.32
CA GLN A 75 13.11 -0.33 12.02
C GLN A 75 13.09 -1.30 13.21
N GLN A 76 14.18 -1.38 13.97
CA GLN A 76 14.23 -2.23 15.18
C GLN A 76 13.28 -1.73 16.28
N VAL A 77 13.19 -0.41 16.49
CA VAL A 77 12.25 0.18 17.45
C VAL A 77 10.80 -0.08 17.03
N GLU A 78 10.46 0.13 15.75
CA GLU A 78 9.12 -0.13 15.21
C GLU A 78 8.74 -1.62 15.31
N MET A 79 9.72 -2.52 15.16
CA MET A 79 9.52 -3.95 15.37
C MET A 79 9.20 -4.28 16.84
N LEU A 80 9.96 -3.73 17.79
CA LEU A 80 9.75 -3.92 19.23
C LEU A 80 8.40 -3.34 19.69
N GLU A 81 8.02 -2.17 19.19
CA GLU A 81 6.69 -1.59 19.40
C GLU A 81 5.61 -2.55 18.87
N GLY A 82 5.82 -3.13 17.69
CA GLY A 82 4.93 -4.15 17.13
C GLY A 82 4.80 -5.41 17.98
N PHE A 83 5.87 -5.90 18.61
CA PHE A 83 5.78 -7.03 19.54
C PHE A 83 5.00 -6.67 20.80
N THR A 84 5.18 -5.45 21.31
CA THR A 84 4.41 -4.93 22.45
C THR A 84 2.92 -4.85 22.13
N GLU A 85 2.56 -4.44 20.91
CA GLU A 85 1.17 -4.47 20.42
C GLU A 85 0.62 -5.90 20.35
N MET A 86 1.44 -6.88 19.91
CA MET A 86 1.05 -8.29 19.88
C MET A 86 0.85 -8.86 21.29
N ASP A 87 1.66 -8.48 22.27
CA ASP A 87 1.47 -8.87 23.66
C ASP A 87 0.21 -8.25 24.26
N ALA A 88 -0.04 -6.97 23.99
CA ALA A 88 -1.27 -6.31 24.40
C ALA A 88 -2.51 -7.02 23.81
N LEU A 89 -2.44 -7.47 22.55
CA LEU A 89 -3.46 -8.29 21.91
C LEU A 89 -3.61 -9.65 22.60
N ALA A 90 -2.50 -10.34 22.88
CA ALA A 90 -2.50 -11.66 23.48
C ALA A 90 -3.04 -11.67 24.92
N GLU A 91 -2.79 -10.61 25.69
CA GLU A 91 -3.22 -10.48 27.09
C GLU A 91 -4.63 -9.94 27.26
N ARG A 92 -5.01 -8.94 26.45
CA ARG A 92 -6.31 -8.26 26.60
C ARG A 92 -7.39 -8.86 25.71
N GLY A 93 -7.03 -9.72 24.75
CA GLY A 93 -7.94 -10.25 23.73
C GLY A 93 -8.57 -9.14 22.86
N PHE A 94 -7.99 -7.93 22.87
CA PHE A 94 -8.57 -6.74 22.28
C PHE A 94 -7.46 -5.85 21.69
N VAL A 95 -7.38 -5.79 20.36
CA VAL A 95 -6.82 -4.61 19.66
C VAL A 95 -7.73 -3.43 19.99
N PRO A 96 -7.26 -2.16 20.13
CA PRO A 96 -8.12 -0.97 20.12
C PRO A 96 -9.01 -0.97 18.87
N ARG A 97 -10.14 -1.66 18.95
CA ARG A 97 -10.97 -2.01 17.81
C ARG A 97 -11.97 -0.89 17.65
N MET A 98 -12.05 -0.33 16.45
CA MET A 98 -13.27 0.37 16.05
C MET A 98 -14.44 -0.58 16.28
N SER A 99 -15.43 -0.17 17.07
CA SER A 99 -16.62 -0.95 17.35
C SER A 99 -17.28 -1.41 16.03
N ALA A 100 -18.06 -2.49 16.05
CA ALA A 100 -18.77 -2.93 14.84
C ALA A 100 -19.60 -1.78 14.22
N GLU A 101 -20.15 -0.92 15.08
CA GLU A 101 -20.87 0.31 14.69
C GLU A 101 -19.94 1.34 14.03
N GLU A 102 -18.74 1.55 14.56
CA GLU A 102 -17.75 2.44 13.98
C GLU A 102 -17.28 1.94 12.60
N LYS A 103 -17.01 0.64 12.45
CA LYS A 103 -16.65 0.03 11.15
C LYS A 103 -17.78 0.19 10.13
N GLU A 104 -19.02 -0.05 10.53
CA GLU A 104 -20.18 0.14 9.65
C GLU A 104 -20.38 1.61 9.28
N SER A 105 -20.18 2.52 10.24
CA SER A 105 -20.26 3.96 9.99
C SER A 105 -19.18 4.42 9.01
N LEU A 106 -17.96 3.89 9.12
CA LEU A 106 -16.86 4.17 8.19
C LEU A 106 -17.19 3.65 6.79
N ALA A 107 -17.63 2.40 6.65
CA ALA A 107 -18.04 1.82 5.37
C ALA A 107 -19.19 2.60 4.71
N ARG A 108 -20.16 3.10 5.50
CA ARG A 108 -21.21 4.00 5.00
C ARG A 108 -20.62 5.32 4.51
N ARG A 109 -19.70 5.94 5.25
CA ARG A 109 -19.05 7.20 4.84
C ARG A 109 -18.21 7.02 3.58
N GLU A 110 -17.51 5.91 3.43
CA GLU A 110 -16.77 5.54 2.21
C GLU A 110 -17.72 5.38 1.01
N THR A 111 -18.81 4.64 1.18
CA THR A 111 -19.82 4.46 0.12
C THR A 111 -20.47 5.80 -0.27
N LEU A 112 -20.74 6.66 0.72
CA LEU A 112 -21.23 8.02 0.48
C LEU A 112 -20.21 8.85 -0.29
N ALA A 113 -18.91 8.75 0.02
CA ALA A 113 -17.86 9.46 -0.71
C ALA A 113 -17.81 9.05 -2.18
N ILE A 114 -17.88 7.75 -2.46
CA ILE A 114 -17.93 7.20 -3.82
C ILE A 114 -19.18 7.71 -4.56
N ASN A 115 -20.34 7.67 -3.91
CA ASN A 115 -21.59 8.14 -4.51
C ASN A 115 -21.57 9.65 -4.81
N ILE A 116 -21.08 10.47 -3.89
CA ILE A 116 -20.95 11.92 -4.08
C ILE A 116 -20.01 12.23 -5.24
N SER A 117 -18.86 11.55 -5.28
CA SER A 117 -17.87 11.66 -6.36
C SER A 117 -18.50 11.37 -7.73
N ASN A 118 -19.23 10.26 -7.86
CA ASN A 118 -19.88 9.88 -9.11
C ASN A 118 -21.02 10.83 -9.52
N VAL A 119 -21.82 11.29 -8.56
CA VAL A 119 -22.88 12.28 -8.84
C VAL A 119 -22.27 13.60 -9.31
N ALA A 120 -21.16 14.04 -8.70
CA ALA A 120 -20.45 15.24 -9.14
C ALA A 120 -19.89 15.07 -10.57
N ASN A 121 -19.22 13.96 -10.87
CA ASN A 121 -18.72 13.66 -12.22
C ASN A 121 -19.87 13.58 -13.26
N MET A 122 -21.03 13.01 -12.88
CA MET A 122 -22.23 13.01 -13.72
C MET A 122 -22.73 14.42 -14.03
N ILE A 123 -22.82 15.29 -13.03
CA ILE A 123 -23.26 16.69 -13.21
C ILE A 123 -22.27 17.45 -14.12
N LEU A 124 -20.97 17.28 -13.89
CA LEU A 124 -19.92 17.89 -14.71
C LEU A 124 -19.99 17.42 -16.17
N PHE A 125 -20.20 16.13 -16.39
CA PHE A 125 -20.38 15.55 -17.72
C PHE A 125 -21.60 16.16 -18.44
N ILE A 126 -22.77 16.22 -17.78
CA ILE A 126 -23.99 16.81 -18.37
C ILE A 126 -23.76 18.29 -18.72
N ALA A 127 -23.10 19.06 -17.85
CA ALA A 127 -22.79 20.46 -18.10
C ALA A 127 -21.87 20.63 -19.33
N LYS A 128 -20.84 19.79 -19.45
CA LYS A 128 -19.92 19.80 -20.59
C LYS A 128 -20.60 19.36 -21.89
N VAL A 129 -21.47 18.34 -21.85
CA VAL A 129 -22.26 17.92 -23.02
C VAL A 129 -23.16 19.04 -23.50
N TYR A 130 -23.83 19.76 -22.59
CA TYR A 130 -24.65 20.91 -22.94
C TYR A 130 -23.80 22.02 -23.62
N ALA A 131 -22.64 22.34 -23.05
CA ALA A 131 -21.71 23.31 -23.62
C ALA A 131 -21.18 22.89 -25.01
N SER A 132 -20.92 21.59 -25.20
CA SER A 132 -20.48 21.01 -26.48
C SER A 132 -21.52 21.20 -27.58
N ILE A 133 -22.77 20.83 -27.31
CA ILE A 133 -23.88 20.95 -28.29
C ILE A 133 -24.10 22.42 -28.67
N LYS A 134 -23.99 23.34 -27.71
CA LYS A 134 -24.16 24.77 -27.95
C LYS A 134 -23.00 25.38 -28.73
N SER A 135 -21.78 24.96 -28.46
CA SER A 135 -20.59 25.57 -29.07
C SER A 135 -20.19 24.95 -30.41
N GLY A 136 -20.54 23.68 -30.66
CA GLY A 136 -20.12 22.94 -31.87
C GLY A 136 -18.61 22.83 -32.07
N SER A 137 -17.81 23.10 -31.04
CA SER A 137 -16.34 23.18 -31.13
C SER A 137 -15.71 21.82 -30.86
N LEU A 138 -14.76 21.40 -31.72
CA LEU A 138 -14.01 20.15 -31.55
C LEU A 138 -13.23 20.13 -30.23
N ALA A 139 -12.73 21.27 -29.75
CA ALA A 139 -12.03 21.35 -28.47
C ALA A 139 -12.96 21.06 -27.27
N ILE A 140 -14.20 21.54 -27.32
CA ILE A 140 -15.17 21.25 -26.26
C ILE A 140 -15.63 19.79 -26.35
N ILE A 141 -15.80 19.24 -27.55
CA ILE A 141 -16.09 17.81 -27.77
C ILE A 141 -14.97 16.95 -27.17
N ALA A 142 -13.69 17.26 -27.41
CA ALA A 142 -12.57 16.56 -26.79
C ALA A 142 -12.65 16.59 -25.26
N SER A 143 -12.86 17.77 -24.66
CA SER A 143 -13.02 17.91 -23.20
C SER A 143 -14.25 17.18 -22.63
N THR A 144 -15.28 16.91 -23.45
CA THR A 144 -16.42 16.09 -23.04
C THR A 144 -16.11 14.60 -23.04
N LEU A 145 -15.26 14.13 -23.97
CA LEU A 145 -14.79 12.75 -23.99
C LEU A 145 -13.94 12.45 -22.75
N ASP A 146 -13.12 13.40 -22.31
CA ASP A 146 -12.37 13.27 -21.06
C ASP A 146 -13.30 13.04 -19.87
N SER A 147 -14.34 13.88 -19.73
CA SER A 147 -15.31 13.70 -18.65
C SER A 147 -16.24 12.49 -18.80
N LEU A 148 -16.41 11.94 -20.00
CA LEU A 148 -17.05 10.64 -20.20
C LEU A 148 -16.17 9.52 -19.63
N LEU A 149 -14.86 9.62 -19.83
CA LEU A 149 -13.90 8.63 -19.35
C LEU A 149 -13.78 8.70 -17.83
N ASP A 150 -13.80 9.88 -17.22
CA ASP A 150 -13.91 10.07 -15.75
C ASP A 150 -15.20 9.45 -15.17
N LEU A 151 -16.30 9.52 -15.93
CA LEU A 151 -17.57 8.94 -15.53
C LEU A 151 -17.53 7.41 -15.63
N LEU A 152 -16.95 6.87 -16.71
CA LEU A 152 -16.73 5.44 -16.90
C LEU A 152 -15.82 4.87 -15.81
N SER A 153 -14.73 5.57 -15.52
CA SER A 153 -13.73 5.18 -14.53
C SER A 153 -14.33 5.19 -13.11
N GLY A 154 -15.11 6.22 -12.77
CA GLY A 154 -15.91 6.27 -11.54
C GLY A 154 -17.03 5.22 -11.48
N PHE A 155 -17.66 4.90 -12.60
CA PHE A 155 -18.65 3.82 -12.65
C PHE A 155 -18.01 2.46 -12.33
N ILE A 156 -16.82 2.18 -12.86
CA ILE A 156 -16.06 0.93 -12.59
C ILE A 156 -15.74 0.80 -11.10
N LEU A 157 -15.25 1.86 -10.46
CA LEU A 157 -14.92 1.84 -9.03
C LEU A 157 -16.16 1.70 -8.14
N TRP A 158 -17.26 2.40 -8.48
CA TRP A 158 -18.53 2.25 -7.77
C TRP A 158 -19.14 0.86 -7.94
N PHE A 159 -19.12 0.31 -9.16
CA PHE A 159 -19.58 -1.05 -9.42
C PHE A 159 -18.77 -2.06 -8.63
N THR A 160 -17.45 -1.87 -8.53
CA THR A 160 -16.56 -2.68 -7.69
C THR A 160 -16.96 -2.61 -6.21
N ALA A 161 -17.14 -1.40 -5.67
CA ALA A 161 -17.56 -1.20 -4.28
C ALA A 161 -18.93 -1.84 -3.99
N PHE A 162 -19.89 -1.65 -4.89
CA PHE A 162 -21.22 -2.25 -4.80
C PHE A 162 -21.18 -3.78 -4.87
N SER A 163 -20.39 -4.34 -5.78
CA SER A 163 -20.26 -5.79 -5.96
C SER A 163 -19.69 -6.47 -4.71
N MET A 164 -18.80 -5.79 -3.97
CA MET A 164 -18.25 -6.29 -2.70
C MET A 164 -19.26 -6.30 -1.55
N GLN A 165 -20.25 -5.40 -1.56
CA GLN A 165 -21.27 -5.30 -0.51
C GLN A 165 -22.35 -6.39 -0.61
N ILE A 166 -22.44 -7.10 -1.74
CA ILE A 166 -23.40 -8.18 -1.97
C ILE A 166 -22.67 -9.54 -2.04
N PRO A 167 -22.23 -10.09 -0.88
CA PRO A 167 -21.67 -11.42 -0.83
C PRO A 167 -22.78 -12.47 -0.98
N ASN A 168 -22.57 -13.46 -1.84
CA ASN A 168 -23.40 -14.65 -1.91
C ASN A 168 -22.53 -15.82 -1.42
N PRO A 169 -22.76 -16.37 -0.22
CA PRO A 169 -21.90 -17.40 0.36
C PRO A 169 -21.90 -18.72 -0.44
N TYR A 170 -22.93 -18.98 -1.25
CA TYR A 170 -22.98 -20.20 -2.08
C TYR A 170 -22.10 -20.10 -3.33
N LEU A 171 -21.96 -18.91 -3.90
CA LEU A 171 -21.13 -18.67 -5.09
C LEU A 171 -19.71 -18.23 -4.70
N TYR A 172 -19.59 -17.48 -3.61
CA TYR A 172 -18.35 -16.87 -3.13
C TYR A 172 -18.23 -17.15 -1.62
N PRO A 173 -17.84 -18.37 -1.22
CA PRO A 173 -17.76 -18.77 0.19
C PRO A 173 -16.74 -17.96 0.98
N ILE A 174 -15.72 -17.44 0.30
CA ILE A 174 -14.64 -16.62 0.85
C ILE A 174 -14.96 -15.12 0.68
N GLY A 175 -16.16 -14.78 0.19
CA GLY A 175 -16.54 -13.40 -0.10
C GLY A 175 -15.98 -12.85 -1.43
N LYS A 176 -16.17 -11.55 -1.66
CA LYS A 176 -15.88 -10.85 -2.93
C LYS A 176 -14.81 -9.77 -2.80
N ARG A 177 -14.01 -9.75 -1.72
CA ARG A 177 -13.00 -8.71 -1.49
C ARG A 177 -11.94 -8.62 -2.59
N ARG A 178 -11.69 -9.72 -3.32
CA ARG A 178 -10.79 -9.73 -4.50
C ARG A 178 -11.25 -8.85 -5.66
N MET A 179 -12.52 -8.42 -5.67
CA MET A 179 -13.00 -7.47 -6.68
C MET A 179 -12.33 -6.10 -6.53
N GLN A 180 -11.85 -5.72 -5.34
CA GLN A 180 -11.20 -4.43 -5.07
C GLN A 180 -9.95 -4.21 -5.96
N PRO A 181 -8.88 -5.03 -5.87
CA PRO A 181 -7.71 -4.82 -6.70
C PRO A 181 -7.99 -5.06 -8.18
N LEU A 182 -8.95 -5.91 -8.52
CA LEU A 182 -9.39 -6.09 -9.91
C LEU A 182 -10.04 -4.82 -10.48
N GLY A 183 -10.91 -4.17 -9.70
CA GLY A 183 -11.55 -2.91 -10.08
C GLY A 183 -10.55 -1.77 -10.23
N ILE A 184 -9.59 -1.67 -9.30
CA ILE A 184 -8.51 -0.68 -9.36
C ILE A 184 -7.59 -0.95 -10.58
N LEU A 185 -7.33 -2.21 -10.91
CA LEU A 185 -6.54 -2.59 -12.09
C LEU A 185 -7.22 -2.16 -13.39
N VAL A 186 -8.52 -2.46 -13.55
CA VAL A 186 -9.27 -2.04 -14.75
C VAL A 186 -9.31 -0.52 -14.84
N PHE A 187 -9.59 0.16 -13.73
CA PHE A 187 -9.57 1.61 -13.64
C PHE A 187 -8.21 2.20 -14.05
N ALA A 188 -7.11 1.72 -13.47
CA ALA A 188 -5.76 2.19 -13.78
C ALA A 188 -5.38 1.94 -15.25
N SER A 189 -5.85 0.84 -15.86
CA SER A 189 -5.62 0.57 -17.29
C SER A 189 -6.32 1.58 -18.22
N VAL A 190 -7.54 2.01 -17.86
CA VAL A 190 -8.26 3.06 -18.59
C VAL A 190 -7.50 4.38 -18.45
N MET A 191 -7.08 4.75 -17.25
CA MET A 191 -6.33 6.00 -17.01
C MET A 191 -4.96 6.02 -17.69
N ALA A 192 -4.24 4.88 -17.73
CA ALA A 192 -3.01 4.76 -18.50
C ALA A 192 -3.24 4.96 -20.00
N THR A 193 -4.36 4.47 -20.53
CA THR A 193 -4.77 4.68 -21.93
C THR A 193 -5.05 6.16 -22.22
N LEU A 194 -5.68 6.88 -21.28
CA LEU A 194 -5.86 8.34 -21.39
C LEU A 194 -4.53 9.07 -21.45
N GLY A 195 -3.58 8.71 -20.58
CA GLY A 195 -2.23 9.26 -20.62
C GLY A 195 -1.56 9.04 -21.98
N LEU A 196 -1.68 7.84 -22.55
CA LEU A 196 -1.12 7.55 -23.87
C LEU A 196 -1.79 8.39 -24.96
N GLN A 197 -3.12 8.56 -24.89
CA GLN A 197 -3.87 9.37 -25.84
C GLN A 197 -3.45 10.84 -25.81
N ILE A 198 -3.21 11.40 -24.62
CA ILE A 198 -2.68 12.77 -24.46
C ILE A 198 -1.29 12.90 -25.10
N ILE A 199 -0.40 11.91 -24.94
CA ILE A 199 0.91 11.92 -25.60
C ILE A 199 0.77 11.93 -27.11
N LEU A 200 -0.06 11.04 -27.67
CA LEU A 200 -0.27 10.94 -29.11
C LEU A 200 -0.82 12.24 -29.70
N GLU A 201 -1.80 12.85 -29.03
CA GLU A 201 -2.39 14.11 -29.47
C GLU A 201 -1.35 15.25 -29.38
N SER A 202 -0.61 15.34 -28.28
CA SER A 202 0.42 16.37 -28.09
C SER A 202 1.55 16.27 -29.13
N VAL A 203 1.98 15.05 -29.46
CA VAL A 203 2.97 14.79 -30.52
C VAL A 203 2.43 15.19 -31.89
N ARG A 204 1.14 14.88 -32.15
CA ARG A 204 0.47 15.29 -33.39
C ARG A 204 0.40 16.80 -33.50
N THR A 205 0.03 17.52 -32.44
CA THR A 205 -0.01 18.99 -32.41
C THR A 205 1.38 19.57 -32.69
N LEU A 206 2.43 19.01 -32.09
CA LEU A 206 3.81 19.44 -32.32
C LEU A 206 4.29 19.18 -33.76
N ALA A 207 3.90 18.05 -34.36
CA ALA A 207 4.29 17.68 -35.72
C ALA A 207 3.54 18.45 -36.81
N SER A 208 2.28 18.81 -36.54
CA SER A 208 1.41 19.47 -37.52
C SER A 208 1.70 20.97 -37.63
N ASN A 209 2.34 21.57 -36.62
CA ASN A 209 2.55 23.02 -36.48
C ASN A 209 1.28 23.83 -36.80
N GLU A 210 0.10 23.22 -36.54
CA GLU A 210 -1.18 23.85 -36.79
C GLU A 210 -1.37 24.90 -35.69
N ASN A 211 -1.08 26.14 -36.08
CA ASN A 211 -1.24 27.31 -35.25
C ASN A 211 -2.68 27.41 -34.75
N GLY A 212 -2.82 27.38 -33.42
CA GLY A 212 -3.91 27.99 -32.69
C GLY A 212 -5.29 27.43 -33.01
N PHE A 213 -5.79 26.58 -32.12
CA PHE A 213 -7.23 26.46 -31.93
C PHE A 213 -7.75 27.85 -31.50
N SER A 214 -8.08 28.71 -32.46
CA SER A 214 -8.50 30.09 -32.21
C SER A 214 -9.91 30.08 -31.64
N LEU A 215 -10.03 29.82 -30.34
CA LEU A 215 -11.27 30.09 -29.63
C LEU A 215 -11.52 31.60 -29.69
N THR A 216 -12.75 31.98 -29.99
CA THR A 216 -13.17 33.39 -29.93
C THR A 216 -12.94 33.89 -28.49
N LYS A 217 -12.48 35.13 -28.29
CA LYS A 217 -12.17 35.67 -26.94
C LYS A 217 -13.31 35.52 -25.92
N GLU A 218 -14.57 35.52 -26.36
CA GLU A 218 -15.72 35.20 -25.49
C GLU A 218 -15.79 33.72 -25.11
N GLN A 219 -15.54 32.79 -26.03
CA GLN A 219 -15.53 31.35 -25.76
C GLN A 219 -14.37 30.95 -24.85
N GLU A 220 -13.23 31.64 -24.98
CA GLU A 220 -12.07 31.46 -24.11
C GLU A 220 -12.41 31.82 -22.65
N GLN A 221 -13.08 32.95 -22.41
CA GLN A 221 -13.50 33.36 -21.06
C GLN A 221 -14.52 32.41 -20.43
N TRP A 222 -15.49 31.91 -21.20
CA TRP A 222 -16.45 30.90 -20.72
C TRP A 222 -15.78 29.54 -20.45
N ALA A 223 -14.87 29.09 -21.32
CA ALA A 223 -14.12 27.85 -21.13
C ALA A 223 -13.20 27.91 -19.90
N LEU A 224 -12.51 29.03 -19.70
CA LEU A 224 -11.69 29.30 -18.52
C LEU A 224 -12.53 29.28 -17.23
N GLY A 225 -13.72 29.89 -17.24
CA GLY A 225 -14.64 29.87 -16.10
C GLY A 225 -15.15 28.46 -15.75
N ILE A 226 -15.48 27.65 -16.76
CA ILE A 226 -15.91 26.26 -16.58
C ILE A 226 -14.76 25.40 -16.07
N MET A 227 -13.56 25.51 -16.66
CA MET A 227 -12.34 24.81 -16.21
C MET A 227 -12.00 25.14 -14.76
N LEU A 228 -12.08 26.42 -14.36
CA LEU A 228 -11.83 26.85 -12.98
C LEU A 228 -12.87 26.26 -12.02
N CYS A 229 -14.15 26.27 -12.39
CA CYS A 229 -15.22 25.69 -11.57
C CYS A 229 -15.04 24.17 -11.41
N VAL A 230 -14.73 23.45 -12.50
CA VAL A 230 -14.41 22.01 -12.48
C VAL A 230 -13.23 21.73 -11.56
N THR A 231 -12.17 22.53 -11.66
CA THR A 231 -10.96 22.39 -10.83
C THR A 231 -11.29 22.56 -9.35
N LEU A 232 -12.11 23.55 -8.98
CA LEU A 232 -12.52 23.77 -7.59
C LEU A 232 -13.37 22.61 -7.06
N VAL A 233 -14.33 22.10 -7.85
CA VAL A 233 -15.16 20.96 -7.46
C VAL A 233 -14.29 19.71 -7.25
N LYS A 234 -13.40 19.39 -8.20
CA LYS A 234 -12.49 18.24 -8.07
C LYS A 234 -11.49 18.41 -6.92
N LEU A 235 -11.04 19.62 -6.62
CA LEU A 235 -10.18 19.89 -5.45
C LEU A 235 -10.91 19.58 -4.13
N VAL A 236 -12.16 20.02 -3.99
CA VAL A 236 -12.98 19.71 -2.80
C VAL A 236 -13.20 18.20 -2.68
N LEU A 237 -13.51 17.52 -3.78
CA LEU A 237 -13.66 16.06 -3.82
C LEU A 237 -12.35 15.34 -3.45
N CYS A 238 -11.21 15.81 -3.94
CA CYS A 238 -9.90 15.27 -3.61
C CYS A 238 -9.63 15.37 -2.11
N ILE A 239 -9.86 16.54 -1.49
CA ILE A 239 -9.65 16.75 -0.05
C ILE A 239 -10.58 15.83 0.75
N TYR A 240 -11.84 15.71 0.32
CA TYR A 240 -12.81 14.84 0.97
C TYR A 240 -12.41 13.36 0.89
N CYS A 241 -12.03 12.87 -0.30
CA CYS A 241 -11.67 11.46 -0.50
C CYS A 241 -10.33 11.11 0.19
N ARG A 242 -9.39 12.05 0.28
CA ARG A 242 -8.08 11.81 0.93
C ARG A 242 -8.19 11.57 2.44
N SER A 243 -9.33 11.89 3.06
CA SER A 243 -9.58 11.61 4.48
C SER A 243 -9.85 10.13 4.79
N PHE A 244 -10.05 9.30 3.77
CA PHE A 244 -10.36 7.87 3.92
C PHE A 244 -9.15 6.99 3.60
N THR A 245 -9.09 5.83 4.25
CA THR A 245 -8.00 4.85 4.11
C THR A 245 -8.29 3.75 3.10
N ASN A 246 -9.56 3.56 2.69
CA ASN A 246 -9.97 2.55 1.71
C ASN A 246 -9.30 2.78 0.35
N GLU A 247 -8.74 1.72 -0.25
CA GLU A 247 -7.99 1.83 -1.51
C GLU A 247 -8.85 2.29 -2.69
N ILE A 248 -10.15 1.96 -2.72
CA ILE A 248 -11.06 2.45 -3.76
C ILE A 248 -11.23 3.97 -3.64
N VAL A 249 -11.41 4.47 -2.42
CA VAL A 249 -11.55 5.91 -2.17
C VAL A 249 -10.21 6.63 -2.40
N LYS A 250 -9.08 5.98 -2.08
CA LYS A 250 -7.74 6.48 -2.39
C LYS A 250 -7.50 6.56 -3.90
N ALA A 251 -7.96 5.59 -4.68
CA ALA A 251 -7.91 5.62 -6.13
C ALA A 251 -8.72 6.81 -6.69
N TYR A 252 -9.93 7.07 -6.15
CA TYR A 252 -10.69 8.29 -6.46
C TYR A 252 -9.96 9.57 -6.08
N ALA A 253 -9.37 9.63 -4.89
CA ALA A 253 -8.64 10.81 -4.44
C ALA A 253 -7.44 11.10 -5.36
N GLN A 254 -6.75 10.05 -5.79
CA GLN A 254 -5.64 10.14 -6.74
C GLN A 254 -6.12 10.61 -8.12
N ASP A 255 -7.23 10.07 -8.63
CA ASP A 255 -7.87 10.50 -9.87
C ASP A 255 -8.20 11.99 -9.86
N HIS A 256 -8.98 12.43 -8.86
CA HIS A 256 -9.36 13.83 -8.68
C HIS A 256 -8.13 14.74 -8.54
N PHE A 257 -7.09 14.28 -7.86
CA PHE A 257 -5.83 15.03 -7.75
C PHE A 257 -5.16 15.19 -9.11
N PHE A 258 -5.07 14.13 -9.91
CA PHE A 258 -4.52 14.20 -11.26
C PHE A 258 -5.31 15.17 -12.12
N ASP A 259 -6.63 15.13 -12.05
CA ASP A 259 -7.48 16.06 -12.79
C ASP A 259 -7.33 17.51 -12.35
N VAL A 260 -7.12 17.76 -11.06
CA VAL A 260 -6.83 19.12 -10.57
C VAL A 260 -5.49 19.60 -11.11
N VAL A 261 -4.47 18.73 -11.09
CA VAL A 261 -3.12 19.06 -11.59
C VAL A 261 -3.16 19.32 -13.10
N THR A 262 -3.85 18.48 -13.87
CA THR A 262 -3.96 18.64 -15.33
C THR A 262 -4.73 19.89 -15.71
N ASN A 263 -5.85 20.18 -15.04
CA ASN A 263 -6.61 21.40 -15.28
C ASN A 263 -5.83 22.66 -14.85
N LEU A 264 -5.08 22.61 -13.76
CA LEU A 264 -4.27 23.75 -13.29
C LEU A 264 -3.11 24.04 -14.26
N ILE A 265 -2.41 23.00 -14.72
CA ILE A 265 -1.33 23.16 -15.71
C ILE A 265 -1.90 23.70 -17.03
N GLY A 266 -3.03 23.16 -17.49
CA GLY A 266 -3.72 23.68 -18.68
C GLY A 266 -4.14 25.15 -18.51
N LEU A 267 -4.62 25.55 -17.33
CA LEU A 267 -4.96 26.94 -17.04
C LEU A 267 -3.73 27.85 -17.08
N ILE A 268 -2.61 27.42 -16.50
CA ILE A 268 -1.33 28.15 -16.56
C ILE A 268 -0.86 28.26 -18.01
N ALA A 269 -0.97 27.18 -18.80
CA ALA A 269 -0.58 27.17 -20.20
C ALA A 269 -1.37 28.19 -21.03
N VAL A 270 -2.70 28.27 -20.84
CA VAL A 270 -3.54 29.28 -21.51
C VAL A 270 -3.18 30.71 -21.08
N LEU A 271 -2.96 30.96 -19.78
CA LEU A 271 -2.56 32.27 -19.29
C LEU A 271 -1.20 32.73 -19.85
N LEU A 272 -0.27 31.78 -20.00
CA LEU A 272 1.06 32.05 -20.53
C LEU A 272 1.14 31.92 -22.05
N ALA A 273 0.08 31.47 -22.75
CA ALA A 273 0.07 31.30 -24.21
C ALA A 273 0.43 32.60 -24.95
N ASN A 274 0.13 33.77 -24.38
CA ASN A 274 0.49 35.06 -24.97
C ASN A 274 1.95 35.50 -24.72
N TYR A 275 2.66 34.84 -23.80
CA TYR A 275 4.03 35.17 -23.38
C TYR A 275 5.05 34.08 -23.73
N ILE A 276 4.58 32.86 -23.97
CA ILE A 276 5.38 31.68 -24.20
C ILE A 276 5.21 31.21 -25.65
N SER A 277 6.28 30.63 -26.22
CA SER A 277 6.25 30.08 -27.57
C SER A 277 5.38 28.82 -27.67
N ASP A 278 4.63 28.70 -28.76
CA ASP A 278 3.56 27.72 -29.00
C ASP A 278 3.95 26.23 -28.76
N TRP A 279 5.24 25.90 -28.76
CA TRP A 279 5.72 24.53 -28.53
C TRP A 279 5.73 24.10 -27.05
N MET A 280 5.62 25.03 -26.10
CA MET A 280 5.71 24.68 -24.67
C MET A 280 4.46 23.98 -24.14
N ASP A 281 3.28 24.25 -24.68
CA ASP A 281 2.03 23.61 -24.30
C ASP A 281 2.04 22.08 -24.58
N PRO A 282 2.31 21.60 -25.82
CA PRO A 282 2.38 20.17 -26.09
C PRO A 282 3.54 19.47 -25.35
N VAL A 283 4.66 20.16 -25.09
CA VAL A 283 5.76 19.59 -24.28
C VAL A 283 5.33 19.42 -22.83
N GLY A 284 4.64 20.41 -22.24
CA GLY A 284 4.07 20.31 -20.90
C GLY A 284 3.07 19.16 -20.77
N ALA A 285 2.19 19.01 -21.76
CA ALA A 285 1.22 17.92 -21.82
C ALA A 285 1.89 16.54 -21.90
N ILE A 286 2.96 16.37 -22.69
CA ILE A 286 3.72 15.12 -22.76
C ILE A 286 4.37 14.77 -21.42
N ILE A 287 5.00 15.75 -20.75
CA ILE A 287 5.65 15.53 -19.44
C ILE A 287 4.61 15.07 -18.42
N LEU A 288 3.45 15.73 -18.39
CA LEU A 288 2.37 15.39 -17.48
C LEU A 288 1.79 14.01 -17.77
N ALA A 289 1.56 13.70 -19.04
CA ALA A 289 1.04 12.40 -19.43
C ALA A 289 2.01 11.25 -19.10
N MET A 290 3.32 11.46 -19.26
CA MET A 290 4.34 10.49 -18.81
C MET A 290 4.30 10.26 -17.30
N TYR A 291 4.11 11.33 -16.51
CA TYR A 291 3.95 11.23 -15.07
C TYR A 291 2.67 10.46 -14.67
N THR A 292 1.56 10.72 -15.36
CA THR A 292 0.29 10.00 -15.20
C THR A 292 0.44 8.51 -15.51
N ILE A 293 1.00 8.15 -16.69
CA ILE A 293 1.24 6.76 -17.08
C ILE A 293 2.11 6.04 -16.05
N ARG A 294 3.21 6.68 -15.60
CA ARG A 294 4.09 6.09 -14.59
C ARG A 294 3.33 5.79 -13.31
N THR A 295 2.54 6.74 -12.82
CA THR A 295 1.81 6.59 -11.56
C THR A 295 0.77 5.47 -11.63
N TRP A 296 -0.04 5.43 -12.70
CA TRP A 296 -1.02 4.36 -12.89
C TRP A 296 -0.37 3.00 -13.14
N SER A 297 0.78 2.96 -13.83
CA SER A 297 1.53 1.71 -14.03
C SER A 297 2.04 1.13 -12.72
N VAL A 298 2.52 1.97 -11.79
CA VAL A 298 2.89 1.53 -10.43
C VAL A 298 1.67 0.98 -9.69
N THR A 299 0.54 1.69 -9.73
CA THR A 299 -0.72 1.22 -9.14
C THR A 299 -1.16 -0.14 -9.72
N VAL A 300 -1.01 -0.37 -11.02
CA VAL A 300 -1.29 -1.69 -11.64
C VAL A 300 -0.40 -2.77 -11.05
N VAL A 301 0.92 -2.54 -10.97
CA VAL A 301 1.87 -3.54 -10.44
C VAL A 301 1.57 -3.86 -8.97
N GLU A 302 1.24 -2.85 -8.16
CA GLU A 302 0.84 -3.05 -6.75
C GLU A 302 -0.42 -3.93 -6.64
N ASN A 303 -1.46 -3.63 -7.42
CA ASN A 303 -2.72 -4.38 -7.39
C ASN A 303 -2.58 -5.80 -7.97
N VAL A 304 -1.74 -5.98 -9.00
CA VAL A 304 -1.38 -7.31 -9.52
C VAL A 304 -0.66 -8.12 -8.45
N ASN A 305 0.32 -7.54 -7.75
CA ASN A 305 1.01 -8.23 -6.66
C ASN A 305 0.04 -8.66 -5.56
N SER A 306 -0.95 -7.81 -5.24
CA SER A 306 -2.00 -8.11 -4.27
C SER A 306 -2.93 -9.27 -4.69
N LEU A 307 -3.13 -9.43 -6.00
CA LEU A 307 -3.94 -10.51 -6.59
C LEU A 307 -3.17 -11.83 -6.70
N VAL A 308 -1.86 -11.78 -7.00
CA VAL A 308 -1.01 -12.95 -7.26
C VAL A 308 -0.63 -13.69 -5.97
N GLY A 309 -0.66 -13.01 -4.81
CA GLY A 309 -0.24 -13.62 -3.55
C GLY A 309 1.17 -13.26 -3.15
N LYS A 310 1.53 -11.97 -3.24
CA LYS A 310 2.82 -11.50 -2.73
C LYS A 310 2.89 -11.75 -1.22
N SER A 311 4.03 -12.25 -0.74
CA SER A 311 4.24 -12.46 0.68
C SER A 311 4.23 -11.14 1.44
N ALA A 312 3.75 -11.18 2.69
CA ALA A 312 3.79 -10.05 3.61
C ALA A 312 5.24 -9.61 3.86
N ALA A 313 5.39 -8.38 4.34
CA ALA A 313 6.70 -7.86 4.71
C ALA A 313 7.34 -8.73 5.82
N PRO A 314 8.67 -8.93 5.81
CA PRO A 314 9.33 -9.79 6.79
C PRO A 314 9.11 -9.33 8.23
N GLU A 315 8.95 -8.03 8.46
CA GLU A 315 8.62 -7.45 9.76
C GLU A 315 7.25 -7.93 10.26
N TYR A 316 6.27 -8.02 9.36
CA TYR A 316 4.95 -8.55 9.69
C TYR A 316 5.00 -10.06 9.97
N LEU A 317 5.76 -10.83 9.18
CA LEU A 317 5.97 -12.26 9.43
C LEU A 317 6.63 -12.51 10.80
N GLN A 318 7.55 -11.66 11.22
CA GLN A 318 8.17 -11.72 12.55
C GLN A 318 7.16 -11.44 13.66
N LYS A 319 6.28 -10.43 13.50
CA LYS A 319 5.18 -10.16 14.45
C LYS A 319 4.24 -11.36 14.59
N LEU A 320 3.87 -11.99 13.47
CA LEU A 320 3.04 -13.20 13.48
C LEU A 320 3.76 -14.37 14.16
N THR A 321 5.04 -14.58 13.86
CA THR A 321 5.84 -15.65 14.47
C THR A 321 5.94 -15.46 15.99
N TYR A 322 6.19 -14.23 16.45
CA TYR A 322 6.21 -13.87 17.86
C TYR A 322 4.88 -14.16 18.55
N LEU A 323 3.77 -13.73 17.94
CA LEU A 323 2.42 -13.98 18.44
C LEU A 323 2.11 -15.47 18.55
N CYS A 324 2.53 -16.27 17.56
CA CYS A 324 2.36 -17.72 17.56
C CYS A 324 3.17 -18.38 18.69
N TRP A 325 4.43 -17.96 18.88
CA TRP A 325 5.30 -18.53 19.93
C TRP A 325 4.74 -18.24 21.32
N ASN A 326 4.33 -17.00 21.57
CA ASN A 326 3.81 -16.57 22.85
C ASN A 326 2.36 -17.02 23.12
N HIS A 327 1.73 -17.73 22.17
CA HIS A 327 0.36 -18.16 22.30
C HIS A 327 0.16 -19.19 23.43
N HIS A 328 0.96 -20.26 23.46
CA HIS A 328 0.78 -21.35 24.42
C HIS A 328 2.08 -22.11 24.73
N LYS A 329 2.30 -22.44 26.00
CA LYS A 329 3.52 -23.12 26.52
C LYS A 329 3.81 -24.49 25.92
N ALA A 330 2.81 -25.12 25.30
CA ALA A 330 2.95 -26.45 24.71
C ALA A 330 3.50 -26.42 23.28
N ILE A 331 3.55 -25.25 22.65
CA ILE A 331 4.17 -25.07 21.34
C ILE A 331 5.67 -25.30 21.50
N ARG A 332 6.21 -26.30 20.82
CA ARG A 332 7.64 -26.67 20.90
C ARG A 332 8.44 -25.96 19.81
N HIS A 333 7.88 -25.92 18.61
CA HIS A 333 8.48 -25.29 17.44
C HIS A 333 7.40 -24.63 16.58
N ILE A 334 7.80 -23.62 15.83
CA ILE A 334 7.04 -23.07 14.71
C ILE A 334 7.80 -23.52 13.48
N ASP A 335 7.16 -24.35 12.65
CA ASP A 335 7.81 -24.88 11.45
C ASP A 335 7.77 -23.85 10.32
N THR A 336 6.56 -23.41 9.98
CA THR A 336 6.32 -22.51 8.86
C THR A 336 5.34 -21.40 9.25
N VAL A 337 5.68 -20.16 8.90
CA VAL A 337 4.78 -19.01 8.95
C VAL A 337 4.77 -18.36 7.58
N ARG A 338 3.62 -18.41 6.91
CA ARG A 338 3.41 -17.77 5.61
C ARG A 338 2.24 -16.81 5.73
N ALA A 339 2.47 -15.57 5.33
CA ALA A 339 1.40 -14.62 5.09
C ALA A 339 1.53 -14.12 3.66
N TYR A 340 0.45 -14.16 2.90
CA TYR A 340 0.41 -13.69 1.52
C TYR A 340 -0.89 -12.93 1.23
N THR A 341 -0.78 -11.93 0.35
CA THR A 341 -1.90 -11.07 0.00
C THR A 341 -2.98 -11.84 -0.74
N PHE A 342 -4.23 -11.56 -0.43
CA PHE A 342 -5.35 -12.17 -1.11
C PHE A 342 -6.48 -11.18 -1.31
N GLY A 343 -6.29 -10.29 -2.28
CA GLY A 343 -7.15 -9.10 -2.40
C GLY A 343 -6.52 -7.94 -1.64
N SER A 344 -7.22 -7.36 -0.66
CA SER A 344 -6.74 -6.26 0.18
C SER A 344 -6.28 -6.67 1.58
N HIS A 345 -6.37 -7.97 1.91
CA HIS A 345 -6.03 -8.54 3.22
C HIS A 345 -5.09 -9.74 3.06
N TYR A 346 -4.53 -10.24 4.17
CA TYR A 346 -3.65 -11.40 4.21
C TYR A 346 -4.39 -12.69 4.51
N PHE A 347 -3.94 -13.75 3.84
CA PHE A 347 -4.16 -15.12 4.24
C PHE A 347 -2.90 -15.58 4.98
N VAL A 348 -3.10 -16.20 6.14
CA VAL A 348 -2.02 -16.63 7.01
C VAL A 348 -2.08 -18.14 7.18
N GLU A 349 -0.97 -18.82 6.92
CA GLU A 349 -0.77 -20.25 7.13
C GLU A 349 0.34 -20.40 8.17
N VAL A 350 0.03 -21.10 9.26
CA VAL A 350 0.96 -21.33 10.36
C VAL A 350 0.97 -22.81 10.71
N ASP A 351 2.16 -23.37 10.75
CA ASP A 351 2.39 -24.76 11.14
C ASP A 351 3.08 -24.77 12.51
N ILE A 352 2.37 -25.20 13.55
CA ILE A 352 2.90 -25.31 14.92
C ILE A 352 3.13 -26.75 15.32
N VAL A 353 4.22 -26.98 16.05
CA VAL A 353 4.61 -28.31 16.51
C VAL A 353 4.21 -28.51 17.97
N LEU A 354 3.37 -29.52 18.21
CA LEU A 354 2.86 -29.90 19.52
C LEU A 354 3.43 -31.26 19.98
N PRO A 355 3.36 -31.60 21.28
CA PRO A 355 3.79 -32.90 21.79
C PRO A 355 3.01 -34.05 21.14
N PHE A 356 3.72 -35.10 20.70
CA PHE A 356 3.13 -36.30 20.09
C PHE A 356 2.11 -37.01 20.98
N ASP A 357 2.30 -36.95 22.30
CA ASP A 357 1.44 -37.59 23.30
C ASP A 357 0.23 -36.73 23.70
N MET A 358 0.07 -35.55 23.10
CA MET A 358 -1.06 -34.66 23.38
C MET A 358 -2.37 -35.22 22.81
N PRO A 359 -3.47 -35.25 23.58
CA PRO A 359 -4.78 -35.60 23.05
C PRO A 359 -5.18 -34.65 21.93
N LEU A 360 -5.73 -35.20 20.82
CA LEU A 360 -6.15 -34.41 19.65
C LEU A 360 -7.10 -33.27 20.02
N GLN A 361 -7.99 -33.49 20.99
CA GLN A 361 -8.89 -32.46 21.50
C GLN A 361 -8.10 -31.25 22.03
N THR A 362 -7.11 -31.46 22.90
CA THR A 362 -6.30 -30.37 23.46
C THR A 362 -5.45 -29.69 22.40
N ALA A 363 -4.90 -30.47 21.45
CA ALA A 363 -4.16 -29.91 20.33
C ALA A 363 -5.07 -29.00 19.47
N HIS A 364 -6.28 -29.48 19.17
CA HIS A 364 -7.29 -28.74 18.42
C HIS A 364 -7.70 -27.45 19.14
N ASP A 365 -7.98 -27.51 20.44
CA ASP A 365 -8.36 -26.34 21.24
C ASP A 365 -7.25 -25.26 21.23
N ILE A 366 -5.97 -25.66 21.28
CA ILE A 366 -4.83 -24.74 21.16
C ILE A 366 -4.76 -24.14 19.74
N GLY A 367 -4.93 -24.97 18.70
CA GLY A 367 -4.91 -24.53 17.31
C GLY A 367 -6.05 -23.57 16.96
N GLU A 368 -7.27 -23.87 17.39
CA GLU A 368 -8.46 -23.05 17.20
C GLU A 368 -8.31 -21.70 17.92
N ALA A 369 -7.86 -21.71 19.18
CA ALA A 369 -7.60 -20.47 19.92
C ALA A 369 -6.49 -19.61 19.25
N LEU A 370 -5.47 -20.23 18.65
CA LEU A 370 -4.45 -19.51 17.89
C LEU A 370 -5.03 -18.93 16.60
N GLN A 371 -5.86 -19.69 15.89
CA GLN A 371 -6.52 -19.23 14.69
C GLN A 371 -7.40 -18.01 14.98
N GLU A 372 -8.25 -18.08 16.00
CA GLU A 372 -9.08 -16.95 16.43
C GLU A 372 -8.21 -15.73 16.78
N LYS A 373 -7.10 -15.94 17.51
CA LYS A 373 -6.18 -14.85 17.88
C LYS A 373 -5.53 -14.18 16.66
N LEU A 374 -5.16 -14.95 15.64
CA LEU A 374 -4.63 -14.41 14.38
C LEU A 374 -5.72 -13.65 13.60
N GLU A 375 -6.94 -14.19 13.51
CA GLU A 375 -8.07 -13.56 12.82
C GLU A 375 -8.57 -12.27 13.52
N LEU A 376 -8.12 -11.98 14.75
CA LEU A 376 -8.36 -10.68 15.39
C LEU A 376 -7.53 -9.55 14.78
N LEU A 377 -6.42 -9.85 14.08
CA LEU A 377 -5.61 -8.84 13.42
C LEU A 377 -6.38 -8.25 12.22
N PRO A 378 -6.48 -6.91 12.09
CA PRO A 378 -7.34 -6.27 11.10
C PRO A 378 -6.92 -6.55 9.65
N GLU A 379 -5.64 -6.86 9.44
CA GLU A 379 -5.06 -7.13 8.13
C GLU A 379 -5.26 -8.59 7.71
N ILE A 380 -5.63 -9.49 8.62
CA ILE A 380 -5.85 -10.91 8.35
C ILE A 380 -7.32 -11.15 8.04
N GLU A 381 -7.60 -11.72 6.88
CA GLU A 381 -8.96 -12.14 6.51
C GLU A 381 -9.24 -13.56 6.98
N ARG A 382 -8.24 -14.44 6.92
CA ARG A 382 -8.34 -15.83 7.36
C ARG A 382 -6.97 -16.35 7.81
N ALA A 383 -6.96 -17.13 8.89
CA ALA A 383 -5.81 -17.90 9.31
C ALA A 383 -6.09 -19.40 9.17
N PHE A 384 -5.07 -20.16 8.77
CA PHE A 384 -5.04 -21.62 8.76
C PHE A 384 -3.91 -22.05 9.69
N VAL A 385 -4.27 -22.79 10.74
CA VAL A 385 -3.32 -23.31 11.71
C VAL A 385 -3.25 -24.82 11.52
N HIS A 386 -2.10 -25.31 11.02
CA HIS A 386 -1.80 -26.73 10.98
C HIS A 386 -1.08 -27.15 12.26
N LEU A 387 -1.39 -28.35 12.72
CA LEU A 387 -0.86 -28.92 13.96
C LEU A 387 -0.01 -30.13 13.61
N ASP A 388 1.30 -29.96 13.73
CA ASP A 388 2.27 -31.01 13.45
C ASP A 388 2.86 -31.58 14.76
N TYR A 389 3.36 -32.81 14.69
CA TYR A 389 4.09 -33.44 15.80
C TYR A 389 5.58 -33.66 15.49
N GLU A 390 5.96 -33.46 14.23
CA GLU A 390 7.33 -33.58 13.71
C GLU A 390 7.72 -32.26 13.02
N PHE A 391 9.01 -31.93 13.09
CA PHE A 391 9.60 -30.73 12.47
C PHE A 391 10.66 -31.07 11.40
N SER A 392 10.93 -32.37 11.20
CA SER A 392 11.90 -32.86 10.23
C SER A 392 11.20 -33.16 8.91
N HIS A 393 10.73 -32.13 8.20
CA HIS A 393 10.11 -32.33 6.89
C HIS A 393 11.13 -32.82 5.86
N LYS A 394 10.98 -34.06 5.38
CA LYS A 394 11.36 -34.36 3.99
C LYS A 394 10.29 -33.70 3.12
N PRO A 395 10.61 -33.06 1.98
CA PRO A 395 9.59 -32.46 1.13
C PRO A 395 8.65 -33.56 0.60
N GLU A 396 7.49 -33.73 1.24
CA GLU A 396 6.53 -34.79 0.91
C GLU A 396 5.69 -34.44 -0.33
N HIS A 397 5.61 -33.14 -0.64
CA HIS A 397 4.98 -32.66 -1.86
C HIS A 397 6.05 -32.43 -2.92
N ALA A 398 6.05 -33.32 -3.93
CA ALA A 398 6.79 -33.07 -5.15
C ALA A 398 6.38 -31.70 -5.71
N HIS A 399 7.32 -30.75 -5.76
CA HIS A 399 7.20 -29.53 -6.55
C HIS A 399 6.97 -29.96 -8.02
N THR A 400 5.71 -30.17 -8.40
CA THR A 400 5.35 -30.67 -9.74
C THR A 400 5.12 -29.52 -10.72
N HIS A 401 5.37 -28.27 -10.31
CA HIS A 401 5.22 -27.10 -11.17
C HIS A 401 6.34 -26.09 -10.90
N LEU A 402 7.50 -26.35 -11.51
CA LEU A 402 8.47 -25.34 -11.91
C LEU A 402 8.56 -25.34 -13.43
#